data_AF-A0A135VBX5-F1
#
_entry.id   AF-A0A135VBX5-F1
#
_cell.length_a   1.000
_cell.length_b   1.000
_cell.length_c   1.000
_cell.angle_alpha   90.00
_cell.angle_beta   90.00
_cell.angle_gamma   90.00
#
_symmetry.space_group_name_H-M   'P 1'
#
loop_
_entity.id
_entity.type
_entity.pdbx_description
1 polymer ?
#
loop_
_entity_poly.entity_id
_entity_poly.type
_entity_poly.pdbx_seq_one_letter_code
_entity_poly.pdbx_strand_id
1 'polypeptide(L)'
;MIRLVENSLIPIHRHYGICYMRFEEVVFHEFAVFIGFFLLLFRIWLDEVKLPEELQFRRRYFSRFFAYYACLALAFGLSLYPLNIMVMVAFPILVVTSVWDINFYRRFSSQTYWTKNRRWMLIERLTLHPPVVLLALFMILNGARNYIEPPNLVLLVVPVILLFTPFFLFDVRWTKRYKWPEALIVIGLMFASGISLLLAEAFLWGVPIC
;
A
#
# COMPACT_ATOMS: atom_id res chain seq x y z
N MET A 1 -6.55 -41.20 -2.55
CA MET A 1 -5.96 -40.75 -1.27
C MET A 1 -5.46 -39.29 -1.29
N ILE A 2 -5.55 -38.55 -2.41
CA ILE A 2 -5.13 -37.13 -2.50
C ILE A 2 -6.29 -36.15 -2.25
N ARG A 3 -7.55 -36.57 -2.44
CA ARG A 3 -8.75 -35.72 -2.24
C ARG A 3 -9.22 -35.51 -0.79
N LEU A 4 -8.56 -36.11 0.21
CA LEU A 4 -8.97 -35.98 1.62
C LEU A 4 -8.20 -34.86 2.37
N VAL A 5 -7.19 -34.25 1.75
CA VAL A 5 -6.38 -33.20 2.38
C VAL A 5 -6.95 -31.79 2.11
N GLU A 6 -7.68 -31.59 1.02
CA GLU A 6 -8.21 -30.27 0.58
C GLU A 6 -9.27 -29.65 1.51
N ASN A 7 -9.90 -30.43 2.40
CA ASN A 7 -10.88 -29.92 3.37
C ASN A 7 -10.45 -30.10 4.83
N SER A 8 -9.15 -30.30 5.07
CA SER A 8 -8.65 -30.38 6.44
C SER A 8 -8.69 -28.98 7.08
N LEU A 9 -9.66 -28.80 7.97
CA LEU A 9 -9.77 -27.62 8.83
C LEU A 9 -8.66 -27.67 9.88
N ILE A 10 -7.76 -26.68 9.90
CA ILE A 10 -6.71 -26.60 10.92
C ILE A 10 -7.25 -25.80 12.11
N PRO A 11 -7.27 -26.37 13.34
CA PRO A 11 -7.67 -25.62 14.53
C PRO A 11 -6.59 -24.59 14.88
N ILE A 12 -6.98 -23.32 14.93
CA ILE A 12 -6.12 -22.24 15.41
C ILE A 12 -6.72 -21.71 16.71
N HIS A 13 -5.94 -21.81 17.79
CA HIS A 13 -6.32 -21.24 19.08
C HIS A 13 -6.17 -19.71 19.04
N ARG A 14 -7.30 -19.00 18.99
CA ARG A 14 -7.34 -17.58 19.38
C ARG A 14 -7.81 -17.46 20.83
N HIS A 15 -7.48 -16.34 21.47
CA HIS A 15 -7.80 -16.03 22.87
C HIS A 15 -9.29 -16.16 23.27
N TYR A 16 -10.22 -16.37 22.31
CA TYR A 16 -11.66 -16.48 22.53
C TYR A 16 -12.33 -17.72 21.88
N GLY A 17 -11.55 -18.72 21.41
CA GLY A 17 -12.11 -19.96 20.85
C GLY A 17 -11.24 -20.64 19.79
N ILE A 18 -11.62 -21.86 19.41
CA ILE A 18 -11.03 -22.59 18.28
C ILE A 18 -11.71 -22.09 17.00
N CYS A 19 -10.96 -21.39 16.15
CA CYS A 19 -11.41 -21.05 14.81
C CYS A 19 -10.73 -22.00 13.82
N TYR A 20 -11.49 -22.49 12.84
CA TYR A 20 -10.98 -23.36 11.80
C TYR A 20 -10.71 -22.53 10.55
N MET A 21 -9.44 -22.42 10.15
CA MET A 21 -9.10 -21.88 8.83
C MET A 21 -8.97 -23.02 7.84
N ARG A 22 -9.30 -22.74 6.57
CA ARG A 22 -8.93 -23.66 5.50
C ARG A 22 -7.41 -23.68 5.36
N PHE A 23 -6.84 -24.84 5.07
CA PHE A 23 -5.40 -25.00 4.85
C PHE A 23 -4.83 -23.95 3.88
N GLU A 24 -5.57 -23.66 2.80
CA GLU A 24 -5.21 -22.64 1.80
C GLU A 24 -5.10 -21.22 2.38
N GLU A 25 -5.96 -20.87 3.34
CA GLU A 25 -5.96 -19.55 4.00
C GLU A 25 -4.73 -19.40 4.91
N VAL A 26 -4.32 -20.48 5.59
CA VAL A 26 -3.12 -20.51 6.43
C VAL A 26 -1.87 -20.34 5.56
N VAL A 27 -1.75 -21.11 4.48
CA VAL A 27 -0.62 -21.03 3.56
C VAL A 27 -0.53 -19.65 2.91
N PHE A 28 -1.66 -19.08 2.47
CA PHE A 28 -1.69 -17.72 1.92
C PHE A 28 -1.24 -16.69 2.95
N HIS A 29 -1.72 -16.79 4.19
CA HIS A 29 -1.36 -15.86 5.25
C HIS A 29 0.15 -15.89 5.56
N GLU A 30 0.73 -17.07 5.75
CA GLU A 30 2.17 -17.24 6.00
C GLU A 30 3.00 -16.71 4.83
N PHE A 31 2.58 -16.98 3.60
CA PHE A 31 3.24 -16.50 2.40
C PHE A 31 3.17 -14.96 2.27
N ALA A 32 2.01 -14.37 2.54
CA ALA A 32 1.84 -12.91 2.55
C ALA A 32 2.74 -12.24 3.60
N VAL A 33 2.79 -12.80 4.82
CA VAL A 33 3.66 -12.33 5.91
C VAL A 33 5.12 -12.36 5.48
N PHE A 34 5.58 -13.49 4.94
CA PHE A 34 6.95 -13.64 4.46
C PHE A 34 7.32 -12.61 3.39
N ILE A 35 6.48 -12.46 2.36
CA ILE A 35 6.67 -11.45 1.31
C ILE A 35 6.69 -10.04 1.91
N GLY A 36 5.76 -9.74 2.81
CA GLY A 36 5.64 -8.42 3.44
C GLY A 36 6.90 -8.00 4.17
N PHE A 37 7.45 -8.87 5.02
CA PHE A 37 8.71 -8.62 5.72
C PHE A 37 9.89 -8.46 4.76
N PHE A 38 10.01 -9.36 3.77
CA PHE A 38 11.10 -9.29 2.80
C PHE A 38 11.06 -7.98 1.99
N LEU A 39 9.88 -7.62 1.45
CA LEU A 39 9.70 -6.39 0.69
C LEU A 39 9.92 -5.14 1.56
N LEU A 40 9.45 -5.14 2.81
CA LEU A 40 9.66 -4.03 3.73
C LEU A 40 11.15 -3.78 3.98
N LEU A 41 11.89 -4.83 4.37
CA LEU A 41 13.33 -4.74 4.63
C LEU A 41 14.09 -4.35 3.37
N PHE A 42 13.73 -4.95 2.23
CA PHE A 42 14.32 -4.62 0.94
C PHE A 42 14.11 -3.14 0.59
N ARG A 43 12.90 -2.60 0.78
CA ARG A 43 12.58 -1.19 0.49
C ARG A 43 13.31 -0.24 1.43
N ILE A 44 13.37 -0.54 2.73
CA ILE A 44 14.14 0.27 3.69
C ILE A 44 15.63 0.29 3.30
N TRP A 45 16.20 -0.88 3.00
CA TRP A 45 17.58 -0.97 2.54
C TRP A 45 17.79 -0.18 1.23
N LEU A 46 16.85 -0.27 0.29
CA LEU A 46 16.98 0.40 -0.99
C LEU A 46 16.94 1.92 -0.87
N ASP A 47 15.98 2.46 -0.12
CA ASP A 47 15.71 3.89 -0.02
C ASP A 47 16.64 4.61 0.98
N GLU A 48 17.00 3.97 2.10
CA GLU A 48 17.80 4.60 3.16
C GLU A 48 19.29 4.24 3.11
N VAL A 49 19.66 3.09 2.55
CA VAL A 49 21.06 2.62 2.52
C VAL A 49 21.64 2.61 1.11
N LYS A 50 20.92 2.08 0.11
CA LYS A 50 21.49 1.84 -1.23
C LYS A 50 21.45 3.07 -2.14
N LEU A 51 20.38 3.86 -2.10
CA LEU A 51 20.15 5.01 -2.98
C LEU A 51 19.99 6.38 -2.27
N PRO A 52 20.64 6.65 -1.12
CA PRO A 52 20.41 7.91 -0.41
C PRO A 52 20.85 9.13 -1.24
N GLU A 53 21.95 9.01 -2.00
CA GLU A 53 22.51 10.08 -2.83
C GLU A 53 21.69 10.34 -4.11
N GLU A 54 21.12 9.32 -4.74
CA GLU A 54 20.33 9.45 -5.96
C GLU A 54 18.92 9.96 -5.68
N LEU A 55 18.34 9.52 -4.56
CA LEU A 55 17.00 9.94 -4.15
C LEU A 55 17.04 11.33 -3.52
N GLN A 56 18.05 11.66 -2.71
CA GLN A 56 18.15 12.94 -1.99
C GLN A 56 16.84 13.25 -1.24
N PHE A 57 16.22 14.42 -1.50
CA PHE A 57 14.94 14.80 -0.94
C PHE A 57 13.77 13.92 -1.42
N ARG A 58 13.90 13.25 -2.58
CA ARG A 58 12.85 12.40 -3.14
C ARG A 58 12.58 11.17 -2.28
N ARG A 59 13.52 10.76 -1.42
CA ARG A 59 13.33 9.64 -0.47
C ARG A 59 12.14 9.85 0.48
N ARG A 60 11.70 11.10 0.66
CA ARG A 60 10.54 11.46 1.48
C ARG A 60 9.29 11.78 0.67
N TYR A 61 9.24 11.38 -0.60
CA TYR A 61 8.02 11.49 -1.40
C TYR A 61 6.93 10.59 -0.86
N PHE A 62 5.71 11.08 -0.97
CA PHE A 62 4.52 10.44 -0.45
C PHE A 62 4.29 9.01 -0.97
N SER A 63 4.65 8.75 -2.24
CA SER A 63 4.53 7.42 -2.83
C SER A 63 5.35 6.34 -2.13
N ARG A 64 6.47 6.68 -1.50
CA ARG A 64 7.31 5.72 -0.76
C ARG A 64 6.61 5.27 0.52
N PHE A 65 5.88 6.17 1.17
CA PHE A 65 5.08 5.83 2.35
C PHE A 65 3.95 4.85 1.99
N PHE A 66 3.31 4.99 0.83
CA PHE A 66 2.33 4.01 0.36
C PHE A 66 2.93 2.61 0.19
N ALA A 67 4.12 2.52 -0.40
CA ALA A 67 4.82 1.24 -0.51
C ALA A 67 5.12 0.64 0.88
N TYR A 68 5.53 1.45 1.85
CA TYR A 68 5.73 0.99 3.23
C TYR A 68 4.43 0.49 3.88
N TYR A 69 3.31 1.21 3.75
CA TYR A 69 2.02 0.78 4.28
C TYR A 69 1.54 -0.53 3.65
N ALA A 70 1.75 -0.72 2.34
CA ALA A 70 1.44 -1.97 1.66
C ALA A 70 2.30 -3.14 2.14
N CYS A 71 3.61 -2.91 2.31
CA CYS A 71 4.50 -3.93 2.86
C CYS A 71 4.14 -4.28 4.30
N LEU A 72 3.75 -3.30 5.12
CA LEU A 72 3.25 -3.53 6.47
C LEU A 72 1.93 -4.32 6.44
N ALA A 73 0.97 -3.97 5.58
CA ALA A 73 -0.28 -4.72 5.42
C ALA A 73 0.00 -6.20 5.13
N LEU A 74 0.92 -6.47 4.20
CA LEU A 74 1.37 -7.84 3.89
C LEU A 74 2.10 -8.50 5.05
N ALA A 75 2.97 -7.78 5.77
CA ALA A 75 3.71 -8.31 6.92
C ALA A 75 2.80 -8.73 8.08
N PHE A 76 1.59 -8.14 8.16
CA PHE A 76 0.53 -8.56 9.06
C PHE A 76 -0.51 -9.49 8.40
N GLY A 77 -0.16 -10.08 7.24
CA GLY A 77 -0.99 -11.03 6.49
C GLY A 77 -2.39 -10.50 6.18
N LEU A 78 -2.50 -9.20 5.89
CA LEU A 78 -3.73 -8.46 5.63
C LEU A 78 -4.78 -8.53 6.74
N SER A 79 -4.37 -8.85 7.98
CA SER A 79 -5.29 -8.98 9.11
C SER A 79 -5.62 -7.64 9.80
N LEU A 80 -4.88 -6.58 9.50
CA LEU A 80 -5.06 -5.25 10.10
C LEU A 80 -5.87 -4.34 9.18
N TYR A 81 -7.16 -4.20 9.46
CA TYR A 81 -8.08 -3.31 8.73
C TYR A 81 -7.51 -1.89 8.51
N PRO A 82 -6.86 -1.22 9.49
CA PRO A 82 -6.27 0.10 9.28
C PRO A 82 -5.27 0.15 8.11
N LEU A 83 -4.37 -0.84 8.01
CA LEU A 83 -3.36 -0.88 6.94
C LEU A 83 -3.98 -1.22 5.60
N ASN A 84 -4.97 -2.11 5.59
CA ASN A 84 -5.73 -2.46 4.39
C ASN A 84 -6.50 -1.25 3.84
N ILE A 85 -7.15 -0.47 4.71
CA ILE A 85 -7.82 0.79 4.35
C ILE A 85 -6.82 1.76 3.72
N MET A 86 -5.63 1.90 4.31
CA MET A 86 -4.58 2.75 3.74
C MET A 86 -4.19 2.34 2.31
N VAL A 87 -4.05 1.03 2.05
CA VAL A 87 -3.75 0.50 0.71
C VAL A 87 -4.89 0.80 -0.26
N MET A 88 -6.14 0.59 0.15
CA MET A 88 -7.33 0.82 -0.68
C MET A 88 -7.54 2.31 -1.00
N VAL A 89 -7.31 3.21 -0.05
CA VAL A 89 -7.36 4.66 -0.28
C VAL A 89 -6.17 5.13 -1.13
N ALA A 90 -5.01 4.50 -1.02
CA ALA A 90 -3.87 4.84 -1.87
C ALA A 90 -4.09 4.43 -3.33
N PHE A 91 -4.89 3.39 -3.61
CA PHE A 91 -5.01 2.79 -4.93
C PHE A 91 -5.38 3.77 -6.05
N PRO A 92 -6.45 4.60 -5.96
CA PRO A 92 -6.78 5.57 -7.01
C PRO A 92 -5.66 6.59 -7.25
N ILE A 93 -5.00 7.04 -6.18
CA ILE A 93 -3.87 7.97 -6.25
C ILE A 93 -2.71 7.30 -6.99
N LEU A 94 -2.43 6.03 -6.70
CA LEU A 94 -1.34 5.27 -7.30
C LEU A 94 -1.59 4.95 -8.77
N VAL A 95 -2.82 4.67 -9.18
CA VAL A 95 -3.18 4.48 -10.59
C VAL A 95 -2.87 5.74 -11.40
N VAL A 96 -3.28 6.92 -10.91
CA VAL A 96 -3.02 8.19 -11.60
C VAL A 96 -1.54 8.54 -11.59
N THR A 97 -0.86 8.39 -10.45
CA THR A 97 0.57 8.71 -10.33
C THR A 97 1.48 7.71 -11.04
N SER A 98 1.00 6.51 -11.36
CA SER A 98 1.71 5.55 -12.23
C SER A 98 1.92 6.09 -13.65
N VAL A 99 1.10 7.04 -14.11
CA VAL A 99 1.34 7.74 -15.39
C VAL A 99 2.69 8.49 -15.36
N TRP A 100 3.09 9.01 -14.20
CA TRP A 100 4.39 9.66 -14.02
C TRP A 100 5.55 8.65 -14.06
N ASP A 101 5.32 7.39 -13.70
CA ASP A 101 6.29 6.31 -13.84
C ASP A 101 6.55 5.98 -15.31
N ILE A 102 5.50 5.94 -16.13
CA ILE A 102 5.64 5.72 -17.58
C ILE A 102 6.58 6.76 -18.19
N ASN A 103 6.41 8.03 -17.81
CA ASN A 103 7.29 9.11 -18.24
C ASN A 103 8.73 8.94 -17.74
N PHE A 104 8.92 8.44 -16.52
CA PHE A 104 10.23 8.06 -16.01
C PHE A 104 10.86 6.96 -16.86
N TYR A 105 10.16 5.85 -17.11
CA TYR A 105 10.71 4.71 -17.88
C TYR A 105 11.05 5.10 -19.32
N ARG A 106 10.22 5.92 -19.97
CA ARG A 106 10.47 6.43 -21.33
C ARG A 106 11.76 7.25 -21.41
N ARG A 107 12.08 8.01 -20.38
CA ARG A 107 13.27 8.89 -20.33
C ARG A 107 14.44 8.26 -19.59
N PHE A 108 14.30 7.06 -19.06
CA PHE A 108 15.30 6.42 -18.21
C PHE A 108 16.65 6.21 -18.93
N SER A 109 16.63 6.07 -20.27
CA SER A 109 17.85 5.94 -21.08
C SER A 109 18.62 7.22 -21.30
N SER A 110 17.96 8.37 -21.28
CA SER A 110 18.55 9.67 -21.60
C SER A 110 19.00 10.48 -20.39
N GLN A 111 18.79 9.98 -19.17
CA GLN A 111 19.12 10.72 -17.95
C GLN A 111 20.55 10.47 -17.49
N THR A 112 21.33 11.55 -17.43
CA THR A 112 22.78 11.53 -17.12
C THR A 112 23.10 11.57 -15.62
N TYR A 113 22.12 11.85 -14.76
CA TYR A 113 22.35 12.14 -13.35
C TYR A 113 22.26 10.90 -12.42
N TRP A 114 22.14 9.68 -12.96
CA TRP A 114 22.07 8.41 -12.21
C TRP A 114 23.03 7.33 -12.72
N THR A 115 24.15 7.73 -13.33
CA THR A 115 25.07 6.81 -14.01
C THR A 115 25.62 5.68 -13.12
N LYS A 116 25.90 5.97 -11.85
CA LYS A 116 26.50 5.02 -10.88
C LYS A 116 25.56 3.89 -10.45
N ASN A 117 24.32 4.21 -10.06
CA ASN A 117 23.36 3.25 -9.50
C ASN A 117 22.11 3.06 -10.37
N ARG A 118 22.26 3.21 -11.69
CA ARG A 118 21.14 3.19 -12.65
C ARG A 118 20.23 1.96 -12.50
N ARG A 119 20.79 0.76 -12.44
CA ARG A 119 20.00 -0.49 -12.28
C ARG A 119 19.16 -0.48 -11.00
N TRP A 120 19.72 0.02 -9.90
CA TRP A 120 19.04 0.10 -8.62
C TRP A 120 17.90 1.12 -8.63
N MET A 121 18.06 2.25 -9.34
CA MET A 121 16.96 3.20 -9.55
C MET A 121 15.78 2.59 -10.33
N LEU A 122 16.07 1.70 -11.28
CA LEU A 122 15.00 0.97 -11.98
C LEU A 122 14.27 0.03 -11.02
N ILE A 123 15.00 -0.73 -10.21
CA ILE A 123 14.42 -1.65 -9.22
C ILE A 123 13.61 -0.88 -8.17
N GLU A 124 14.09 0.28 -7.73
CA GLU A 124 13.36 1.17 -6.82
C GLU A 124 12.02 1.56 -7.39
N ARG A 125 11.97 1.97 -8.67
CA ARG A 125 10.74 2.35 -9.33
C ARG A 125 9.79 1.16 -9.54
N LEU A 126 10.32 0.01 -9.94
CA LEU A 126 9.53 -1.21 -10.15
C LEU A 126 8.91 -1.73 -8.85
N THR A 127 9.55 -1.48 -7.72
CA THR A 127 9.07 -1.89 -6.39
C THR A 127 8.27 -0.81 -5.67
N LEU A 128 8.01 0.33 -6.31
CA LEU A 128 7.31 1.46 -5.70
C LEU A 128 5.79 1.37 -5.85
N HIS A 129 5.25 1.61 -7.05
CA HIS A 129 3.81 1.60 -7.29
C HIS A 129 3.25 0.24 -7.74
N PRO A 130 3.90 -0.51 -8.66
CA PRO A 130 3.31 -1.75 -9.19
C PRO A 130 2.91 -2.76 -8.12
N PRO A 131 3.73 -3.07 -7.10
CA PRO A 131 3.34 -4.03 -6.06
C PRO A 131 2.11 -3.58 -5.26
N VAL A 132 2.00 -2.28 -4.98
CA VAL A 132 0.86 -1.73 -4.22
C VAL A 132 -0.41 -1.76 -5.05
N VAL A 133 -0.32 -1.43 -6.34
CA VAL A 133 -1.44 -1.50 -7.30
C VAL A 133 -1.92 -2.95 -7.44
N LEU A 134 -0.99 -3.90 -7.59
CA LEU A 134 -1.33 -5.32 -7.67
C LEU A 134 -1.98 -5.83 -6.38
N LEU A 135 -1.49 -5.41 -5.21
CA LEU A 135 -2.08 -5.77 -3.92
C LEU A 135 -3.51 -5.24 -3.79
N ALA A 136 -3.74 -3.97 -4.11
CA ALA A 136 -5.09 -3.39 -4.05
C ALA A 136 -6.04 -4.06 -5.04
N LEU A 137 -5.59 -4.36 -6.27
CA LEU A 137 -6.39 -5.12 -7.23
C LEU A 137 -6.72 -6.52 -6.70
N PHE A 138 -5.76 -7.21 -6.10
CA PHE A 138 -6.00 -8.50 -5.45
C PHE A 138 -7.07 -8.40 -4.36
N MET A 139 -7.01 -7.39 -3.49
CA MET A 139 -8.01 -7.18 -2.43
C MET A 139 -9.42 -6.91 -3.00
N ILE A 140 -9.52 -6.12 -4.07
CA ILE A 140 -10.78 -5.85 -4.75
C ILE A 140 -11.37 -7.14 -5.35
N LEU A 141 -10.55 -7.91 -6.07
CA LEU A 141 -10.98 -9.13 -6.76
C LEU A 141 -11.35 -10.27 -5.80
N ASN A 142 -10.75 -10.32 -4.61
CA ASN A 142 -11.06 -11.30 -3.56
C ASN A 142 -12.13 -10.81 -2.56
N GLY A 143 -12.85 -9.74 -2.92
CA GLY A 143 -13.91 -9.16 -2.10
C GLY A 143 -13.36 -8.12 -1.12
N ALA A 144 -13.35 -6.86 -1.55
CA ALA A 144 -12.82 -5.74 -0.78
C ALA A 144 -13.34 -5.71 0.67
N ARG A 145 -14.64 -6.00 0.87
CA ARG A 145 -15.30 -6.04 2.18
C ARG A 145 -14.55 -6.90 3.21
N ASN A 146 -13.98 -8.04 2.80
CA ASN A 146 -13.22 -8.94 3.69
C ASN A 146 -11.99 -8.27 4.31
N TYR A 147 -11.46 -7.24 3.66
CA TYR A 147 -10.23 -6.57 4.06
C TYR A 147 -10.44 -5.19 4.69
N ILE A 148 -11.56 -4.52 4.36
CA ILE A 148 -11.77 -3.12 4.69
C ILE A 148 -13.11 -2.81 5.36
N GLU A 149 -13.85 -3.79 5.89
CA GLU A 149 -15.07 -3.52 6.69
C GLU A 149 -14.71 -3.16 8.15
N PRO A 150 -14.58 -1.88 8.55
CA PRO A 150 -14.36 -1.51 9.94
C PRO A 150 -15.67 -1.63 10.74
N PRO A 151 -15.60 -1.77 12.07
CA PRO A 151 -16.80 -1.80 12.89
C PRO A 151 -17.52 -0.44 12.98
N ASN A 152 -16.84 0.67 12.67
CA ASN A 152 -17.45 2.00 12.53
C ASN A 152 -16.64 2.89 11.59
N LEU A 153 -17.25 3.98 11.09
CA LEU A 153 -16.59 4.92 10.18
C LEU A 153 -15.43 5.70 10.84
N VAL A 154 -15.44 5.89 12.16
CA VAL A 154 -14.33 6.59 12.86
C VAL A 154 -13.01 5.85 12.68
N LEU A 155 -13.06 4.51 12.74
CA LEU A 155 -11.91 3.65 12.50
C LEU A 155 -11.46 3.62 11.04
N LEU A 156 -12.19 4.24 10.11
CA LEU A 156 -11.75 4.51 8.75
C LEU A 156 -11.08 5.89 8.63
N VAL A 157 -11.63 6.90 9.31
CA VAL A 157 -11.08 8.26 9.31
C VAL A 157 -9.65 8.30 9.87
N VAL A 158 -9.39 7.58 10.96
CA VAL A 158 -8.05 7.55 11.58
C VAL A 158 -6.97 7.04 10.61
N PRO A 159 -7.12 5.87 9.96
CA PRO A 159 -6.20 5.42 8.91
C PRO A 159 -6.02 6.42 7.77
N VAL A 160 -7.07 7.10 7.32
CA VAL A 160 -6.98 8.11 6.25
C VAL A 160 -6.13 9.30 6.68
N ILE A 161 -6.31 9.79 7.91
CA ILE A 161 -5.48 10.89 8.46
C ILE A 161 -4.02 10.45 8.56
N LEU A 162 -3.78 9.27 9.13
CA LEU A 162 -2.43 8.71 9.25
C LEU A 162 -1.78 8.49 7.88
N LEU A 163 -2.55 8.01 6.90
CA LEU A 163 -2.10 7.83 5.52
C LEU A 163 -1.59 9.14 4.94
N PHE A 164 -2.31 10.24 5.16
CA PHE A 164 -2.03 11.53 4.54
C PHE A 164 -1.01 12.38 5.30
N THR A 165 -0.79 12.10 6.59
CA THR A 165 0.14 12.84 7.46
C THR A 165 1.56 12.97 6.87
N PRO A 166 2.19 11.92 6.31
CA PRO A 166 3.53 12.04 5.73
C PRO A 166 3.63 13.04 4.57
N PHE A 167 2.56 13.22 3.79
CA PHE A 167 2.55 14.20 2.70
C PHE A 167 2.74 15.62 3.24
N PHE A 168 1.99 15.98 4.28
CA PHE A 168 2.02 17.31 4.86
C PHE A 168 3.28 17.59 5.68
N LEU A 169 3.87 16.55 6.28
CA LEU A 169 5.07 16.69 7.12
C LEU A 169 6.39 16.62 6.34
N PHE A 170 6.48 15.76 5.31
CA PHE A 170 7.78 15.39 4.73
C PHE A 170 7.87 15.58 3.22
N ASP A 171 6.76 15.62 2.48
CA ASP A 171 6.81 15.73 1.03
C ASP A 171 7.22 17.16 0.62
N VAL A 172 8.37 17.28 -0.04
CA VAL A 172 8.90 18.58 -0.47
C VAL A 172 8.05 19.28 -1.52
N ARG A 173 7.18 18.55 -2.22
CA ARG A 173 6.25 19.17 -3.18
C ARG A 173 5.26 20.07 -2.47
N TRP A 174 4.86 19.69 -1.27
CA TRP A 174 4.06 20.51 -0.37
C TRP A 174 4.93 21.47 0.43
N THR A 175 5.83 20.94 1.27
CA THR A 175 6.55 21.72 2.29
C THR A 175 7.47 22.80 1.71
N LYS A 176 8.05 22.57 0.54
CA LYS A 176 8.92 23.53 -0.17
C LYS A 176 8.31 24.06 -1.46
N ARG A 177 7.04 23.74 -1.73
CA ARG A 177 6.33 24.07 -2.97
C ARG A 177 7.04 23.64 -4.26
N TYR A 178 7.87 22.59 -4.18
CA TYR A 178 8.58 22.07 -5.35
C TYR A 178 7.57 21.41 -6.31
N LYS A 179 7.38 21.99 -7.51
CA LYS A 179 6.34 21.56 -8.46
C LYS A 179 4.90 21.69 -7.93
N TRP A 180 4.57 22.89 -7.47
CA TRP A 180 3.30 23.23 -6.81
C TRP A 180 1.99 22.75 -7.50
N PRO A 181 1.83 22.80 -8.84
CA PRO A 181 0.61 22.29 -9.47
C PRO A 181 0.41 20.78 -9.26
N GLU A 182 1.49 20.00 -9.22
CA GLU A 182 1.42 18.56 -8.96
C GLU A 182 0.95 18.29 -7.52
N ALA A 183 1.34 19.14 -6.55
CA ALA A 183 0.91 19.00 -5.16
C ALA A 183 -0.61 19.18 -5.01
N LEU A 184 -1.22 20.14 -5.72
CA LEU A 184 -2.67 20.34 -5.71
C LEU A 184 -3.43 19.15 -6.32
N ILE A 185 -2.89 18.56 -7.39
CA ILE A 185 -3.45 17.33 -7.97
C ILE A 185 -3.43 16.20 -6.95
N VAL A 186 -2.31 16.00 -6.24
CA VAL A 186 -2.19 14.97 -5.20
C VAL A 186 -3.21 15.20 -4.08
N ILE A 187 -3.35 16.44 -3.60
CA ILE A 187 -4.35 16.79 -2.57
C ILE A 187 -5.77 16.49 -3.06
N GLY A 188 -6.11 16.87 -4.29
CA GLY A 188 -7.42 16.59 -4.89
C GLY A 188 -7.70 15.09 -4.95
N LEU A 189 -6.72 14.29 -5.37
CA LEU A 189 -6.83 12.83 -5.40
C LEU A 189 -6.95 12.22 -4.00
N MET A 190 -6.25 12.75 -2.99
CA MET A 190 -6.37 12.33 -1.60
C MET A 190 -7.79 12.52 -1.07
N PHE A 191 -8.36 13.71 -1.26
CA PHE A 191 -9.75 13.98 -0.85
C PHE A 191 -10.75 13.11 -1.62
N ALA A 192 -10.63 13.04 -2.94
CA ALA A 192 -11.53 12.24 -3.77
C ALA A 192 -11.50 10.76 -3.35
N SER A 193 -10.31 10.19 -3.11
CA SER A 193 -10.17 8.79 -2.75
C SER A 193 -10.63 8.48 -1.32
N GLY A 194 -10.37 9.37 -0.35
CA GLY A 194 -10.85 9.20 1.01
C GLY A 194 -12.39 9.29 1.09
N ILE A 195 -12.97 10.28 0.40
CA ILE A 195 -14.42 10.46 0.33
C ILE A 195 -15.07 9.28 -0.40
N SER A 196 -14.53 8.82 -1.54
CA SER A 196 -15.12 7.70 -2.27
C SER A 196 -15.19 6.42 -1.44
N LEU A 197 -14.17 6.16 -0.62
CA LEU A 197 -14.19 5.00 0.26
C LEU A 197 -15.22 5.16 1.38
N LEU A 198 -15.25 6.32 2.06
CA LEU A 198 -16.25 6.61 3.09
C LEU A 198 -17.68 6.45 2.57
N LEU A 199 -17.96 6.96 1.36
CA LEU A 199 -19.28 6.82 0.74
C LEU A 199 -19.58 5.37 0.36
N ALA A 200 -18.60 4.62 -0.17
CA ALA A 200 -18.77 3.21 -0.47
C ALA A 200 -19.12 2.40 0.78
N GLU A 201 -18.41 2.61 1.88
CA GLU A 201 -18.64 1.92 3.16
C GLU A 201 -20.01 2.26 3.76
N ALA A 202 -20.35 3.55 3.79
CA ALA A 202 -21.60 4.03 4.36
C ALA A 202 -22.82 3.56 3.55
N PHE A 203 -22.78 3.69 2.21
CA PHE A 203 -23.94 3.42 1.37
C PHE A 203 -24.06 1.98 0.89
N LEU A 204 -22.94 1.30 0.58
CA LEU A 204 -22.99 -0.05 0.03
C LEU A 204 -23.02 -1.11 1.13
N TRP A 205 -22.34 -0.86 2.25
CA TRP A 205 -22.17 -1.86 3.30
C TRP A 205 -22.88 -1.51 4.61
N GLY A 206 -23.45 -0.31 4.71
CA GLY A 206 -24.26 0.10 5.85
C GLY A 206 -23.48 0.23 7.15
N VAL A 207 -22.17 0.49 7.06
CA VAL A 207 -21.31 0.68 8.24
C VAL A 207 -21.81 1.88 9.03
N PRO A 208 -22.13 1.72 10.33
CA PRO A 208 -22.66 2.81 11.13
C PRO A 208 -21.63 3.92 11.33
N ILE A 209 -22.13 5.14 11.44
CA ILE A 209 -21.32 6.35 11.70
C ILE A 209 -20.74 6.33 13.12
N CYS A 210 -21.39 5.60 14.05
CA CYS A 210 -21.12 5.55 15.49
C CYS A 210 -20.80 4.14 15.98
#